data_AF-S7NN66-F1
#
_entry.id   AF-S7NN66-F1
#
_cell.length_a   1.000
_cell.length_b   1.000
_cell.length_c   1.000
_cell.angle_alpha   90.00
_cell.angle_beta   90.00
_cell.angle_gamma   90.00
#
_symmetry.space_group_name_H-M   'P 1'
#
loop_
_entity.id
_entity.type
_entity.pdbx_description
1 polymer ?
#
loop_
_entity_poly.entity_id
_entity_poly.type
_entity_poly.pdbx_seq_one_letter_code
_entity_poly.pdbx_strand_id
1 'polypeptide(L)'
;MACNLVASNLNLKPGECLRVWGEIAPDAKSFALNLGKDDNNMCLHFNHRFNIHGDINTIADLTIQLPDGYSFKFPNRLNLEAINYLTAEGDFKIKCVAFD
;
A
#
# COMPACT_ATOMS: atom_id res chain seq x y z
N MET A 1 16.92 -11.25 3.06
CA MET A 1 15.92 -10.54 3.89
C MET A 1 15.13 -11.60 4.63
N ALA A 2 15.09 -11.58 5.96
CA ALA A 2 14.30 -12.56 6.71
C ALA A 2 12.82 -12.28 6.46
N CYS A 3 12.12 -13.22 5.83
CA CYS A 3 10.66 -13.21 5.78
C CYS A 3 10.19 -13.79 7.11
N ASN A 4 9.65 -12.94 8.00
CA ASN A 4 9.28 -13.37 9.34
C ASN A 4 7.96 -14.17 9.38
N LEU A 5 7.12 -14.05 8.34
CA LEU A 5 5.82 -14.73 8.28
C LEU A 5 5.47 -15.10 6.84
N VAL A 6 5.29 -16.39 6.60
CA VAL A 6 4.59 -16.91 5.41
C VAL A 6 3.39 -17.68 5.92
N ALA A 7 2.19 -17.27 5.51
CA ALA A 7 0.95 -17.95 5.84
C ALA A 7 0.34 -18.56 4.57
N SER A 8 0.24 -19.88 4.55
CA SER A 8 -0.45 -20.64 3.49
C SER A 8 -1.87 -21.00 3.92
N ASN A 9 -2.73 -21.34 2.95
CA ASN A 9 -4.11 -21.78 3.21
C ASN A 9 -4.98 -20.73 3.94
N LEU A 10 -4.72 -19.43 3.72
CA LEU A 10 -5.50 -18.33 4.30
C LEU A 10 -7.01 -18.42 3.97
N ASN A 11 -7.37 -19.01 2.83
CA ASN A 11 -8.75 -19.22 2.37
C ASN A 11 -9.64 -17.96 2.35
N LEU A 12 -9.04 -16.76 2.22
CA LEU A 12 -9.75 -15.49 2.14
C LEU A 12 -10.69 -15.46 0.93
N LYS A 13 -11.96 -15.11 1.15
CA LYS A 13 -13.02 -15.06 0.13
C LYS A 13 -13.37 -13.63 -0.28
N PRO A 14 -13.97 -13.43 -1.47
CA PRO A 14 -14.49 -12.12 -1.86
C PRO A 14 -15.41 -11.53 -0.78
N GLY A 15 -15.17 -10.27 -0.43
CA GLY A 15 -15.92 -9.55 0.62
C GLY A 15 -15.34 -9.70 2.03
N GLU A 16 -14.39 -10.61 2.27
CA GLU A 16 -13.72 -10.74 3.56
C GLU A 16 -12.57 -9.74 3.73
N CYS A 17 -12.30 -9.36 4.98
CA CYS A 17 -11.26 -8.39 5.31
C CYS A 17 -10.08 -9.08 6.00
N LEU A 18 -8.88 -8.90 5.46
CA LEU A 18 -7.64 -9.20 6.17
C LEU A 18 -7.13 -7.92 6.84
N ARG A 19 -6.98 -7.94 8.16
CA ARG A 19 -6.33 -6.86 8.93
C ARG A 19 -4.96 -7.34 9.39
N VAL A 20 -3.92 -6.58 9.06
CA VAL A 20 -2.54 -6.89 9.45
C VAL A 20 -2.04 -5.76 10.33
N TRP A 21 -1.54 -6.13 11.51
CA TRP A 21 -0.85 -5.23 12.43
C TRP A 21 0.61 -5.65 12.51
N GLY A 22 1.50 -4.68 12.59
CA GLY A 22 2.92 -4.93 12.70
C GLY A 22 3.68 -3.68 13.07
N GLU A 23 4.98 -3.85 13.33
CA GLU A 23 5.89 -2.77 13.65
C GLU A 23 6.82 -2.52 12.46
N ILE A 24 7.05 -1.24 12.16
CA ILE A 24 8.00 -0.83 11.13
C ILE A 24 9.30 -0.46 11.84
N ALA A 25 10.39 -1.12 11.46
CA ALA A 25 11.71 -0.81 12.04
C ALA A 25 12.08 0.67 11.78
N PRO A 26 12.69 1.39 12.74
CA PRO A 26 12.99 2.82 12.60
C PRO A 26 13.81 3.21 11.37
N ASP A 27 14.65 2.30 10.86
CA ASP A 27 15.54 2.49 9.71
C ASP A 27 15.08 1.75 8.44
N ALA A 28 13.86 1.20 8.45
CA ALA A 28 13.30 0.46 7.34
C ALA A 28 13.33 1.28 6.05
N LYS A 29 13.90 0.70 4.99
CA LYS A 29 13.93 1.32 3.65
C LYS A 29 12.65 1.07 2.86
N SER A 30 11.97 -0.04 3.15
CA SER A 30 10.68 -0.42 2.58
C SER A 30 10.10 -1.61 3.35
N PHE A 31 8.80 -1.84 3.20
CA PHE A 31 8.16 -3.12 3.52
C PHE A 31 7.21 -3.54 2.40
N ALA A 32 6.91 -4.83 2.31
CA ALA A 32 5.93 -5.34 1.37
C ALA A 32 4.94 -6.28 2.05
N LEU A 33 3.66 -6.13 1.70
CA LEU A 33 2.60 -7.09 1.99
C LEU A 33 2.13 -7.67 0.66
N ASN A 34 2.26 -8.99 0.53
CA ASN A 34 1.95 -9.71 -0.69
C ASN A 34 0.76 -10.63 -0.44
N LEU A 35 -0.23 -10.61 -1.33
CA LEU A 35 -1.33 -11.57 -1.34
C LEU A 35 -1.39 -12.25 -2.70
N GLY A 36 -1.58 -13.56 -2.68
CA GLY A 36 -1.49 -14.37 -3.88
C GLY A 36 -1.85 -15.82 -3.62
N LYS A 37 -1.78 -16.61 -4.70
CA LYS A 37 -1.91 -18.06 -4.65
C LYS A 37 -0.64 -18.69 -4.08
N ASP A 38 0.52 -18.16 -4.47
CA ASP A 38 1.86 -18.59 -4.08
C ASP A 38 2.87 -17.45 -4.31
N ASP A 39 4.16 -17.71 -4.11
CA ASP A 39 5.26 -16.75 -4.24
C ASP A 39 5.52 -16.27 -5.67
N ASN A 40 4.95 -16.94 -6.67
CA ASN A 40 5.07 -16.60 -8.08
C ASN A 40 3.78 -15.99 -8.66
N ASN A 41 2.66 -16.10 -7.94
CA ASN A 41 1.34 -15.69 -8.41
C ASN A 41 0.66 -14.76 -7.40
N MET A 42 1.11 -13.50 -7.35
CA MET A 42 0.58 -12.46 -6.48
C MET A 42 -0.51 -11.65 -7.20
N CYS A 43 -1.67 -11.49 -6.56
CA CYS A 43 -2.70 -10.55 -7.03
C CYS A 43 -2.53 -9.14 -6.42
N LEU A 44 -1.81 -9.04 -5.30
CA LEU A 44 -1.45 -7.76 -4.68
C LEU A 44 0.01 -7.79 -4.25
N HIS A 45 0.75 -6.78 -4.69
CA HIS A 45 2.08 -6.45 -4.18
C HIS A 45 2.05 -5.04 -3.60
N PHE A 46 1.69 -4.92 -2.33
CA PHE A 46 1.69 -3.64 -1.64
C PHE A 46 3.08 -3.38 -1.09
N ASN A 47 3.91 -2.61 -1.81
CA ASN A 47 5.27 -2.29 -1.38
C ASN A 47 5.40 -0.81 -1.05
N HIS A 48 5.37 -0.53 0.25
CA HIS A 48 5.65 0.79 0.77
C HIS A 48 7.16 1.01 0.81
N ARG A 49 7.63 2.09 0.20
CA ARG A 49 9.06 2.37 0.04
C ARG A 49 9.36 3.72 0.67
N PHE A 50 10.17 3.74 1.72
CA PHE A 50 10.59 4.97 2.37
C PHE A 50 11.82 5.58 1.68
N ASN A 51 12.78 4.74 1.33
CA ASN A 51 14.07 5.15 0.76
C ASN A 51 14.76 3.95 0.07
N ILE A 52 14.23 3.48 -1.06
CA ILE A 52 14.81 2.36 -1.81
C ILE A 52 14.50 2.48 -3.30
N HIS A 53 15.35 1.93 -4.17
CA HIS A 53 15.17 1.92 -5.63
C HIS A 53 15.03 3.30 -6.29
N GLY A 54 15.61 4.34 -5.69
CA GLY A 54 15.48 5.72 -6.20
C GLY A 54 14.22 6.44 -5.71
N ASP A 55 13.34 5.76 -4.97
CA ASP A 55 12.25 6.39 -4.22
C ASP A 55 12.84 7.03 -2.97
N ILE A 56 13.55 8.15 -3.11
CA ILE A 56 14.24 8.87 -2.04
C ILE A 56 13.73 10.30 -2.00
N ASN A 57 13.21 10.77 -0.85
CA ASN A 57 12.92 12.17 -0.58
C ASN A 57 12.17 12.89 -1.72
N THR A 58 11.08 12.30 -2.22
CA THR A 58 10.17 13.04 -3.09
C THR A 58 9.60 14.20 -2.30
N ILE A 59 9.83 15.43 -2.77
CA ILE A 59 9.52 16.67 -2.04
C ILE A 59 8.02 16.77 -1.67
N ALA A 60 7.17 15.97 -2.32
CA ALA A 60 5.73 15.94 -2.11
C ALA A 60 5.20 14.51 -1.90
N ASP A 61 5.51 13.87 -0.78
CA ASP A 61 4.79 12.66 -0.36
C ASP A 61 3.28 12.94 -0.26
N LEU A 62 2.47 11.95 -0.65
CA LEU A 62 1.02 12.01 -0.52
C LEU A 62 0.65 11.63 0.91
N THR A 63 -0.02 12.52 1.64
CA THR A 63 -0.61 12.15 2.93
C THR A 63 -1.91 11.40 2.70
N ILE A 64 -1.97 10.15 3.15
CA ILE A 64 -3.16 9.32 3.11
C ILE A 64 -3.78 9.32 4.51
N GLN A 65 -5.00 9.84 4.62
CA GLN A 65 -5.79 9.81 5.86
C GLN A 65 -6.86 8.73 5.76
N LEU A 66 -6.97 7.91 6.81
CA LEU A 66 -8.01 6.91 6.94
C LEU A 66 -9.20 7.47 7.74
N PRO A 67 -10.41 6.90 7.61
CA PRO A 67 -11.61 7.40 8.29
C PRO A 67 -11.54 7.43 9.82
N ASP A 68 -10.62 6.66 10.42
CA ASP A 68 -10.36 6.63 11.86
C ASP A 68 -9.37 7.72 12.33
N GLY A 69 -8.90 8.57 11.41
CA GLY A 69 -7.94 9.63 11.68
C GLY A 69 -6.47 9.17 11.59
N TYR A 70 -6.19 7.89 11.41
CA TYR A 70 -4.83 7.42 11.18
C TYR A 70 -4.31 7.97 9.85
N SER A 71 -3.09 8.50 9.87
CA SER A 71 -2.45 9.10 8.69
C SER A 71 -1.10 8.47 8.43
N PHE A 72 -0.81 8.20 7.16
CA PHE A 72 0.51 7.76 6.72
C PHE A 72 0.88 8.45 5.41
N LYS A 73 2.18 8.58 5.13
CA LYS A 73 2.68 9.16 3.89
C LYS A 73 2.89 8.06 2.86
N PHE A 74 2.43 8.23 1.64
CA PHE A 74 2.71 7.38 0.49
C PHE A 74 3.63 8.12 -0.50
N PRO A 75 4.70 7.50 -1.02
CA PRO A 75 5.66 8.19 -1.88
C PRO A 75 5.05 8.65 -3.21
N ASN A 76 5.29 9.91 -3.57
CA ASN A 76 5.00 10.42 -4.91
C ASN A 76 6.18 10.12 -5.83
N ARG A 77 6.30 8.85 -6.25
CA ARG A 77 7.46 8.34 -7.01
C ARG A 77 7.73 9.06 -8.34
N LEU A 78 6.70 9.69 -8.91
CA LEU A 78 6.81 10.45 -10.15
C LEU A 78 7.16 11.92 -9.91
N ASN A 79 7.32 12.34 -8.64
CA ASN A 79 7.59 13.71 -8.22
C ASN A 79 6.66 14.73 -8.89
N LEU A 80 5.37 14.39 -8.97
CA LEU A 80 4.35 15.22 -9.62
C LEU A 80 3.99 16.40 -8.73
N GLU A 81 3.91 17.61 -9.31
CA GLU A 81 3.38 18.79 -8.62
C GLU A 81 1.86 18.71 -8.41
N ALA A 82 1.15 17.97 -9.28
CA ALA A 82 -0.29 17.73 -9.18
C ALA A 82 -0.66 16.33 -9.69
N ILE A 83 -1.62 15.68 -9.01
CA ILE A 83 -2.23 14.43 -9.49
C ILE A 83 -3.49 14.78 -10.26
N ASN A 84 -3.48 14.51 -11.56
CA ASN A 84 -4.55 14.89 -12.48
C ASN A 84 -5.41 13.70 -12.96
N TYR A 85 -5.17 12.49 -12.42
CA TYR A 85 -5.83 11.27 -12.87
C TYR A 85 -6.19 10.37 -11.69
N LEU A 86 -7.44 9.93 -11.65
CA LEU A 86 -7.97 8.92 -10.74
C LEU A 86 -8.83 7.95 -11.56
N THR A 87 -8.56 6.66 -11.44
CA THR A 87 -9.39 5.59 -12.01
C THR A 87 -9.77 4.60 -10.92
N ALA A 88 -10.95 4.01 -11.07
CA ALA A 88 -11.41 2.85 -10.31
C ALA A 88 -11.90 1.82 -11.31
N GLU A 89 -11.38 0.60 -11.23
CA GLU A 89 -11.65 -0.49 -12.17
C GLU A 89 -12.11 -1.75 -11.43
N GLY A 90 -12.73 -2.68 -12.17
CA GLY A 90 -13.28 -3.91 -11.63
C GLY A 90 -14.55 -3.70 -10.81
N ASP A 91 -14.76 -4.55 -9.80
CA ASP A 91 -15.97 -4.55 -8.96
C ASP A 91 -15.92 -3.49 -7.83
N PHE A 92 -15.23 -2.36 -8.06
CA PHE A 92 -15.13 -1.27 -7.11
C PHE A 92 -15.97 -0.07 -7.55
N LYS A 93 -16.98 0.30 -6.74
CA LYS A 93 -17.84 1.46 -7.00
C LYS A 93 -17.48 2.62 -6.08
N ILE A 94 -16.93 3.69 -6.66
CA ILE A 94 -16.74 4.96 -5.95
C ILE A 94 -18.11 5.54 -5.57
N LYS A 95 -18.32 5.83 -4.28
CA LYS A 95 -19.54 6.46 -3.76
C LYS A 95 -19.42 7.97 -3.62
N CYS A 96 -18.24 8.47 -3.28
CA CYS A 96 -17.96 9.90 -3.10
C CYS A 96 -16.47 10.17 -3.37
N VAL A 97 -16.18 11.29 -4.01
CA VAL A 97 -14.84 11.91 -4.02
C VAL A 97 -15.07 13.34 -3.56
N ALA A 98 -14.40 13.72 -2.49
CA ALA A 98 -14.43 15.07 -1.95
C ALA A 98 -13.00 15.62 -1.96
N PHE A 99 -12.90 16.91 -2.21
CA PHE A 99 -11.68 17.70 -2.01
C PHE A 99 -12.00 18.65 -0.86
N ASP A 100 -11.07 18.77 0.08
CA ASP A 100 -11.18 19.76 1.17
C ASP A 100 -11.03 21.20 0.62
#